data_AF-T0T455-F1
#
_entry.id   AF-T0T455-F1
#
_cell.length_a   1.000
_cell.length_b   1.000
_cell.length_c   1.000
_cell.angle_alpha   90.00
_cell.angle_beta   90.00
_cell.angle_gamma   90.00
#
_symmetry.space_group_name_H-M   'P 1'
#
loop_
_entity.id
_entity.type
_entity.pdbx_description
1 polymer ?
#
loop_
_entity_poly.entity_id
_entity_poly.type
_entity_poly.pdbx_seq_one_letter_code
_entity_poly.pdbx_strand_id
1 'polypeptide(L)'
;MLQFKKGRVDYNAVDKDNFDSMVSTGKKLSPDMAKKEISLEVTPSLDVTYTAFNHDMKLFQNTDLRRAMSLAFDVNELNRLFYNDVRAMPAQSIIPPGIAGYMKDYKAPYRAKNIAKAKELLAKAGYPDGKGLPEITYDCPSSSTSRQIGELLKKHMGEIGISVRVVQNTWPELQKKITKRQVMLYGIAWGADYPDAENFLQLLYGPN
;
A
#
# COMPACT_ATOMS: atom_id res chain seq x y z
N MET A 1 -23.55 -4.25 -1.28
CA MET A 1 -24.16 -3.42 -2.37
C MET A 1 -25.62 -3.75 -2.73
N LEU A 2 -25.98 -4.98 -3.13
CA LEU A 2 -27.35 -5.29 -3.57
C LEU A 2 -28.43 -5.03 -2.50
N GLN A 3 -28.16 -5.36 -1.23
CA GLN A 3 -29.12 -5.14 -0.13
C GLN A 3 -29.29 -3.66 0.20
N PHE A 4 -28.22 -2.87 0.11
CA PHE A 4 -28.26 -1.40 0.25
C PHE A 4 -29.12 -0.77 -0.84
N LYS A 5 -28.91 -1.15 -2.11
CA LYS A 5 -29.74 -0.69 -3.24
C LYS A 5 -31.22 -1.08 -3.12
N LYS A 6 -31.54 -2.12 -2.32
CA LYS A 6 -32.90 -2.57 -2.01
C LYS A 6 -33.50 -1.92 -0.75
N GLY A 7 -32.80 -0.99 -0.10
CA GLY A 7 -33.26 -0.33 1.12
C GLY A 7 -33.34 -1.24 2.35
N ARG A 8 -32.62 -2.37 2.35
CA ARG A 8 -32.60 -3.30 3.49
C ARG A 8 -31.47 -3.05 4.47
N VAL A 9 -30.53 -2.18 4.10
CA VAL A 9 -29.39 -1.78 4.91
C VAL A 9 -29.16 -0.30 4.64
N ASP A 10 -28.97 0.48 5.69
CA ASP A 10 -28.85 1.95 5.61
C ASP A 10 -27.40 2.43 5.37
N TYR A 11 -26.42 1.54 5.52
CA TYR A 11 -25.00 1.83 5.33
C TYR A 11 -24.27 0.71 4.59
N ASN A 12 -23.46 1.05 3.59
CA ASN A 12 -22.65 0.06 2.87
C ASN A 12 -21.40 0.70 2.27
N ALA A 13 -20.23 0.09 2.52
CA ALA A 13 -18.99 0.49 1.86
C ALA A 13 -19.07 0.32 0.33
N VAL A 14 -18.54 1.29 -0.41
CA VAL A 14 -18.44 1.22 -1.87
C VAL A 14 -17.19 0.40 -2.23
N ASP A 15 -17.40 -0.81 -2.75
CA ASP A 15 -16.32 -1.65 -3.25
C ASP A 15 -15.79 -1.17 -4.62
N LYS A 16 -14.68 -1.75 -5.07
CA LYS A 16 -14.01 -1.35 -6.32
C LYS A 16 -14.93 -1.58 -7.53
N ASP A 17 -15.61 -2.71 -7.58
CA ASP A 17 -16.34 -3.18 -8.76
C ASP A 17 -17.69 -2.45 -8.94
N ASN A 18 -18.27 -1.95 -7.85
CA ASN A 18 -19.51 -1.17 -7.85
C ASN A 18 -19.27 0.34 -7.86
N PHE A 19 -18.02 0.79 -7.85
CA PHE A 19 -17.66 2.20 -7.65
C PHE A 19 -18.31 3.12 -8.68
N ASP A 20 -18.16 2.82 -9.97
CA ASP A 20 -18.68 3.66 -11.06
C ASP A 20 -20.22 3.71 -11.08
N SER A 21 -20.89 2.72 -10.48
CA SER A 21 -22.35 2.72 -10.35
C SER A 21 -22.86 3.65 -9.24
N MET A 22 -21.99 4.03 -8.29
CA MET A 22 -22.34 4.79 -7.09
C MET A 22 -21.70 6.17 -7.08
N VAL A 23 -20.52 6.31 -7.67
CA VAL A 23 -19.68 7.51 -7.63
C VAL A 23 -19.39 7.91 -9.07
N SER A 24 -19.73 9.16 -9.39
CA SER A 24 -19.49 9.77 -10.69
C SER A 24 -18.06 10.32 -10.82
N THR A 25 -17.71 10.71 -12.04
CA THR A 25 -16.46 11.40 -12.37
C THR A 25 -16.27 12.62 -11.46
N GLY A 26 -15.13 12.69 -10.77
CA GLY A 26 -14.85 13.77 -9.80
C GLY A 26 -15.07 13.40 -8.33
N LYS A 27 -15.20 12.10 -8.01
CA LYS A 27 -15.23 11.58 -6.63
C LYS A 27 -16.49 11.96 -5.84
N LYS A 28 -17.60 12.25 -6.54
CA LYS A 28 -18.89 12.62 -5.96
C LYS A 28 -19.93 11.57 -6.23
N LEU A 29 -20.90 11.43 -5.33
CA LEU A 29 -22.04 10.54 -5.51
C LEU A 29 -22.70 10.74 -6.89
N SER A 30 -23.12 9.66 -7.53
CA SER A 30 -23.82 9.74 -8.81
C SER A 30 -25.20 10.42 -8.66
N PRO A 31 -25.68 11.14 -9.69
CA PRO A 31 -26.99 11.81 -9.64
C PRO A 31 -28.16 10.87 -9.30
N ASP A 32 -28.10 9.63 -9.79
CA ASP A 32 -29.15 8.63 -9.54
C ASP A 32 -29.19 8.17 -8.08
N MET A 33 -28.06 8.14 -7.39
CA MET A 33 -28.03 7.85 -5.96
C MET A 33 -28.45 9.08 -5.14
N ALA A 34 -28.06 10.28 -5.55
CA ALA A 34 -28.50 11.52 -4.89
C ALA A 34 -30.02 11.69 -4.91
N LYS A 35 -30.68 11.33 -6.03
CA LYS A 35 -32.16 11.32 -6.15
C LYS A 35 -32.86 10.35 -5.19
N LYS A 36 -32.13 9.35 -4.69
CA LYS A 36 -32.62 8.38 -3.69
C LYS A 36 -32.30 8.82 -2.27
N GLU A 37 -31.94 10.09 -2.08
CA GLU A 37 -31.55 10.68 -0.79
C GLU A 37 -30.37 9.97 -0.12
N ILE A 38 -29.55 9.28 -0.91
CA ILE A 38 -28.31 8.66 -0.45
C ILE A 38 -27.24 9.75 -0.36
N SER A 39 -26.40 9.70 0.66
CA SER A 39 -25.19 10.51 0.78
C SER A 39 -23.93 9.67 0.64
N LEU A 40 -22.86 10.25 0.07
CA LEU A 40 -21.53 9.65 0.06
C LEU A 40 -20.67 10.35 1.13
N GLU A 41 -20.18 9.56 2.08
CA GLU A 41 -19.20 10.01 3.06
C GLU A 41 -17.83 9.42 2.72
N VAL A 42 -16.81 10.29 2.66
CA VAL A 42 -15.42 9.89 2.45
C VAL A 42 -14.59 10.51 3.56
N THR A 43 -14.16 9.67 4.50
CA THR A 43 -13.27 10.06 5.59
C THR A 43 -12.02 9.20 5.56
N PRO A 44 -10.82 9.77 5.82
CA PRO A 44 -9.66 8.97 6.14
C PRO A 44 -9.97 8.05 7.33
N SER A 45 -9.72 6.76 7.16
CA SER A 45 -9.66 5.81 8.25
C SER A 45 -8.28 5.87 8.90
N LEU A 46 -8.22 5.50 10.19
CA LEU A 46 -6.96 5.39 10.94
C LEU A 46 -6.24 4.10 10.58
N ASP A 47 -5.89 3.94 9.30
CA ASP A 47 -5.10 2.82 8.80
C ASP A 47 -4.07 3.25 7.76
N VAL A 48 -3.07 2.41 7.60
CA VAL A 48 -2.01 2.56 6.59
C VAL A 48 -1.70 1.20 5.97
N THR A 49 -1.74 1.13 4.64
CA THR A 49 -1.27 -0.02 3.87
C THR A 49 0.14 0.23 3.36
N TYR A 50 1.05 -0.72 3.57
CA TYR A 50 2.47 -0.58 3.20
C TYR A 50 3.10 -1.91 2.79
N THR A 51 4.20 -1.80 2.05
CA THR A 51 5.13 -2.92 1.82
C THR A 51 6.24 -2.84 2.84
N ALA A 52 6.46 -3.92 3.56
CA ALA A 52 7.50 -4.03 4.58
C ALA A 52 8.70 -4.82 4.05
N PHE A 53 9.88 -4.45 4.52
CA PHE A 53 11.14 -5.15 4.28
C PHE A 53 11.48 -6.02 5.49
N ASN A 54 12.02 -7.20 5.27
CA ASN A 54 12.63 -7.97 6.34
C ASN A 54 14.03 -7.41 6.67
N HIS A 55 14.12 -6.61 7.73
CA HIS A 55 15.35 -5.94 8.15
C HIS A 55 16.45 -6.88 8.71
N ASP A 56 16.12 -8.13 9.04
CA ASP A 56 17.11 -9.12 9.49
C ASP A 56 17.92 -9.68 8.31
N MET A 57 17.42 -9.53 7.08
CA MET A 57 18.17 -9.91 5.89
C MET A 57 19.21 -8.84 5.58
N LYS A 58 20.49 -9.25 5.51
CA LYS A 58 21.61 -8.38 5.12
C LYS A 58 21.33 -7.57 3.85
N LEU A 59 20.61 -8.15 2.89
CA LEU A 59 20.19 -7.48 1.66
C LEU A 59 19.43 -6.17 1.96
N PHE A 60 18.44 -6.21 2.84
CA PHE A 60 17.59 -5.07 3.16
C PHE A 60 18.14 -4.19 4.26
N GLN A 61 19.34 -4.45 4.79
CA GLN A 61 20.06 -3.48 5.63
C GLN A 61 20.59 -2.32 4.79
N ASN A 62 20.85 -2.53 3.49
CA ASN A 62 21.25 -1.47 2.58
C ASN A 62 20.10 -0.48 2.36
N THR A 63 20.27 0.73 2.90
CA THR A 63 19.26 1.78 2.82
C THR A 63 19.06 2.31 1.39
N ASP A 64 20.10 2.32 0.57
CA ASP A 64 19.98 2.76 -0.83
C ASP A 64 19.19 1.76 -1.67
N LEU A 65 19.28 0.45 -1.39
CA LEU A 65 18.40 -0.55 -1.99
C LEU A 65 16.94 -0.30 -1.62
N ARG A 66 16.61 -0.12 -0.33
CA ARG A 66 15.23 0.14 0.10
C ARG A 66 14.67 1.43 -0.53
N ARG A 67 15.49 2.48 -0.60
CA ARG A 67 15.13 3.76 -1.23
C ARG A 67 14.92 3.62 -2.74
N ALA A 68 15.77 2.86 -3.43
CA ALA A 68 15.62 2.58 -4.85
C ALA A 68 14.28 1.88 -5.14
N MET A 69 13.94 0.86 -4.35
CA MET A 69 12.66 0.15 -4.47
C MET A 69 11.47 1.06 -4.17
N SER A 70 11.55 1.90 -3.13
CA SER A 70 10.49 2.86 -2.80
C SER A 70 10.25 3.89 -3.90
N LEU A 71 11.31 4.39 -4.54
CA LEU A 71 11.24 5.33 -5.66
C LEU A 71 10.77 4.70 -6.97
N ALA A 72 10.93 3.39 -7.15
CA ALA A 72 10.46 2.72 -8.37
C ALA A 72 8.93 2.49 -8.36
N PHE A 73 8.34 2.35 -7.17
CA PHE A 73 6.93 2.02 -7.02
C PHE A 73 6.00 3.24 -7.18
N ASP A 74 5.04 3.16 -8.11
CA ASP A 74 4.04 4.22 -8.33
C ASP A 74 2.79 4.04 -7.46
N VAL A 75 2.73 4.82 -6.39
CA VAL A 75 1.61 4.84 -5.43
C VAL A 75 0.36 5.48 -6.02
N ASN A 76 0.54 6.45 -6.92
CA ASN A 76 -0.59 7.12 -7.55
C ASN A 76 -1.23 6.18 -8.57
N GLU A 77 -0.43 5.42 -9.33
CA GLU A 77 -0.94 4.35 -10.20
C GLU A 77 -1.66 3.28 -9.37
N LEU A 78 -1.10 2.85 -8.23
CA LEU A 78 -1.76 1.94 -7.29
C LEU A 78 -3.13 2.47 -6.86
N ASN A 79 -3.19 3.71 -6.35
CA ASN A 79 -4.43 4.30 -5.86
C ASN A 79 -5.47 4.46 -6.95
N ARG A 80 -5.05 4.83 -8.16
CA ARG A 80 -5.93 4.91 -9.33
C ARG A 80 -6.51 3.54 -9.70
N LEU A 81 -5.67 2.50 -9.79
CA LEU A 81 -6.08 1.17 -10.27
C LEU A 81 -6.89 0.34 -9.24
N PHE A 82 -6.66 0.57 -7.95
CA PHE A 82 -7.23 -0.29 -6.89
C PHE A 82 -8.14 0.46 -5.92
N TYR A 83 -8.02 1.78 -5.84
CA TYR A 83 -8.77 2.62 -4.90
C TYR A 83 -9.55 3.74 -5.61
N ASN A 84 -9.59 3.74 -6.95
CA ASN A 84 -10.30 4.71 -7.78
C ASN A 84 -9.94 6.17 -7.46
N ASP A 85 -8.74 6.41 -6.92
CA ASP A 85 -8.27 7.69 -6.37
C ASP A 85 -9.12 8.28 -5.23
N VAL A 86 -10.17 7.60 -4.78
CA VAL A 86 -11.12 8.12 -3.76
C VAL A 86 -10.99 7.37 -2.45
N ARG A 87 -10.77 6.05 -2.54
CA ARG A 87 -10.80 5.13 -1.39
C ARG A 87 -9.46 5.04 -0.66
N ALA A 88 -8.43 5.73 -1.16
CA ALA A 88 -7.12 5.83 -0.54
C ALA A 88 -6.43 7.13 -0.97
N MET A 89 -5.46 7.56 -0.17
CA MET A 89 -4.55 8.65 -0.50
C MET A 89 -3.10 8.20 -0.32
N PRO A 90 -2.13 8.81 -1.04
CA PRO A 90 -0.73 8.43 -0.90
C PRO A 90 -0.21 8.73 0.51
N ALA A 91 0.11 7.69 1.27
CA ALA A 91 0.74 7.84 2.59
C ALA A 91 2.14 8.47 2.46
N GLN A 92 2.37 9.55 3.22
CA GLN A 92 3.65 10.24 3.35
C GLN A 92 4.40 9.86 4.64
N SER A 93 3.70 9.27 5.61
CA SER A 93 4.21 8.80 6.90
C SER A 93 3.45 7.53 7.31
N ILE A 94 3.94 6.84 8.34
CA ILE A 94 3.21 5.71 8.96
C ILE A 94 1.99 6.21 9.74
N ILE A 95 2.03 7.43 10.25
CA ILE A 95 0.92 8.07 10.97
C ILE A 95 -0.12 8.55 9.94
N PRO A 96 -1.38 8.07 9.98
CA PRO A 96 -2.44 8.50 9.08
C PRO A 96 -3.02 9.87 9.48
N PRO A 97 -3.79 10.53 8.58
CA PRO A 97 -4.51 11.76 8.92
C PRO A 97 -5.52 11.56 10.05
N GLY A 98 -5.75 12.60 10.85
CA GLY A 98 -6.81 12.63 11.87
C GLY A 98 -6.36 12.38 13.31
N ILE A 99 -5.08 12.11 13.55
CA ILE A 99 -4.49 11.96 14.89
C ILE A 99 -3.31 12.90 15.11
N ALA A 100 -3.01 13.18 16.38
CA ALA A 100 -1.84 13.94 16.77
C ALA A 100 -0.57 13.29 16.21
N GLY A 101 0.40 14.10 15.76
CA GLY A 101 1.63 13.62 15.11
C GLY A 101 1.53 13.49 13.58
N TYR A 102 0.35 13.55 12.98
CA TYR A 102 0.22 13.62 11.52
C TYR A 102 0.73 14.96 10.98
N MET A 103 1.65 14.91 10.02
CA MET A 103 2.22 16.09 9.36
C MET A 103 1.62 16.27 7.97
N LYS A 104 0.60 17.14 7.85
CA LYS A 104 -0.15 17.37 6.61
C LYS A 104 0.73 17.76 5.41
N ASP A 105 1.73 18.61 5.64
CA ASP A 105 2.57 19.16 4.58
C ASP A 105 3.87 18.38 4.37
N TYR A 106 4.11 17.33 5.16
CA TYR A 106 5.29 16.49 5.01
C TYR A 106 5.24 15.70 3.70
N LYS A 107 6.37 15.68 2.99
CA LYS A 107 6.57 14.88 1.78
C LYS A 107 7.76 13.95 2.00
N ALA A 108 7.52 12.65 1.97
CA ALA A 108 8.58 11.68 2.13
C ALA A 108 9.52 11.72 0.90
N PRO A 109 10.84 11.86 1.09
CA PRO A 109 11.79 12.12 0.00
C PRO A 109 11.91 10.98 -1.01
N TYR A 110 11.51 9.75 -0.62
CA TYR A 110 11.62 8.55 -1.45
C TYR A 110 10.26 7.96 -1.81
N ARG A 111 9.19 8.77 -1.80
CA ARG A 111 7.81 8.30 -2.05
C ARG A 111 7.29 8.60 -3.45
N ALA A 112 7.71 9.72 -4.04
CA ALA A 112 7.33 10.06 -5.40
C ALA A 112 8.16 9.23 -6.40
N LYS A 113 7.49 8.60 -7.38
CA LYS A 113 8.18 7.74 -8.34
C LYS A 113 9.26 8.51 -9.11
N ASN A 114 10.48 7.98 -9.12
CA ASN A 114 11.61 8.53 -9.87
C ASN A 114 12.56 7.40 -10.29
N ILE A 115 12.38 6.91 -11.52
CA ILE A 115 13.14 5.77 -12.06
C ILE A 115 14.63 6.10 -12.21
N ALA A 116 14.98 7.31 -12.66
CA ALA A 116 16.37 7.70 -12.81
C ALA A 116 17.10 7.68 -11.46
N LYS A 117 16.49 8.27 -10.42
CA LYS A 117 17.07 8.27 -9.08
C LYS A 117 17.08 6.87 -8.44
N ALA A 118 16.05 6.06 -8.72
CA ALA A 118 16.00 4.68 -8.27
C ALA A 118 17.17 3.86 -8.84
N LYS A 119 17.47 3.97 -10.14
CA LYS A 119 18.62 3.30 -10.77
C LYS A 119 19.96 3.77 -10.21
N GLU A 120 20.12 5.07 -9.95
CA GLU A 120 21.33 5.62 -9.31
C GLU A 120 21.56 5.01 -7.92
N LEU A 121 20.51 4.95 -7.09
CA LEU A 121 20.59 4.36 -5.75
C LEU A 121 20.81 2.85 -5.80
N LEU A 122 20.22 2.17 -6.79
CA LEU A 122 20.42 0.73 -6.98
C LEU A 122 21.87 0.40 -7.34
N ALA A 123 22.50 1.21 -8.21
CA ALA A 123 23.91 1.10 -8.53
C ALA A 123 24.80 1.38 -7.30
N LYS A 124 24.48 2.42 -6.51
CA LYS A 124 25.16 2.72 -5.23
C LYS A 124 25.02 1.58 -4.22
N ALA A 125 23.90 0.86 -4.24
CA ALA A 125 23.69 -0.31 -3.42
C ALA A 125 24.52 -1.54 -3.87
N GLY A 126 25.25 -1.45 -4.99
CA GLY A 126 26.08 -2.51 -5.55
C GLY A 126 25.39 -3.38 -6.61
N TYR A 127 24.21 -2.96 -7.08
CA TYR A 127 23.36 -3.76 -7.97
C TYR A 127 22.95 -3.00 -9.25
N PRO A 128 23.90 -2.53 -10.07
CA PRO A 128 23.57 -1.80 -11.29
C PRO A 128 22.65 -2.63 -12.19
N ASP A 129 21.53 -2.03 -12.62
CA ASP A 129 20.45 -2.68 -13.39
C ASP A 129 19.94 -3.99 -12.76
N GLY A 130 20.00 -4.11 -11.43
CA GLY A 130 19.58 -5.29 -10.68
C GLY A 130 20.53 -6.48 -10.77
N LYS A 131 21.67 -6.36 -11.45
CA LYS A 131 22.65 -7.46 -11.58
C LYS A 131 23.22 -7.83 -10.21
N GLY A 132 23.24 -9.13 -9.91
CA GLY A 132 23.72 -9.66 -8.64
C GLY A 132 22.68 -9.66 -7.50
N LEU A 133 21.47 -9.12 -7.72
CA LEU A 133 20.37 -9.31 -6.78
C LEU A 133 19.78 -10.71 -6.91
N PRO A 134 19.46 -11.39 -5.78
CA PRO A 134 18.60 -12.56 -5.83
C PRO A 134 17.19 -12.17 -6.28
N GLU A 135 16.42 -13.14 -6.77
CA GLU A 135 14.99 -12.93 -6.97
C GLU A 135 14.32 -12.60 -5.63
N ILE A 136 13.58 -11.48 -5.58
CA ILE A 136 12.91 -11.01 -4.37
C ILE A 136 11.50 -11.60 -4.31
N THR A 137 11.13 -12.23 -3.19
CA THR A 137 9.74 -12.63 -2.98
C THR A 137 8.92 -11.49 -2.40
N TYR A 138 7.70 -11.33 -2.91
CA TYR A 138 6.68 -10.46 -2.34
C TYR A 138 5.49 -11.30 -1.88
N ASP A 139 5.39 -11.45 -0.56
CA ASP A 139 4.35 -12.23 0.09
C ASP A 139 3.10 -11.37 0.35
N CYS A 140 1.93 -11.86 -0.07
CA CYS A 140 0.66 -11.16 0.10
C CYS A 140 -0.49 -12.12 0.42
N PRO A 141 -1.63 -11.60 0.94
CA PRO A 141 -2.81 -12.41 1.15
C PRO A 141 -3.36 -13.03 -0.15
N SER A 142 -3.96 -14.21 -0.03
CA SER A 142 -4.67 -14.93 -1.10
C SER A 142 -5.95 -14.21 -1.49
N SER A 143 -5.82 -13.11 -2.24
CA SER A 143 -6.94 -12.40 -2.84
C SER A 143 -6.57 -11.89 -4.23
N SER A 144 -7.57 -11.78 -5.11
CA SER A 144 -7.37 -11.26 -6.47
C SER A 144 -6.73 -9.87 -6.46
N THR A 145 -7.24 -8.98 -5.62
CA THR A 145 -6.71 -7.61 -5.46
C THR A 145 -5.27 -7.63 -4.95
N SER A 146 -4.96 -8.40 -3.90
CA SER A 146 -3.60 -8.48 -3.35
C SER A 146 -2.60 -9.01 -4.38
N ARG A 147 -2.98 -10.03 -5.16
CA ARG A 147 -2.17 -10.54 -6.26
C ARG A 147 -1.93 -9.47 -7.32
N GLN A 148 -2.97 -8.77 -7.77
CA GLN A 148 -2.85 -7.71 -8.77
C GLN A 148 -1.95 -6.56 -8.30
N ILE A 149 -2.01 -6.20 -7.01
CA ILE A 149 -1.08 -5.23 -6.40
C ILE A 149 0.36 -5.76 -6.42
N GLY A 150 0.56 -7.04 -6.12
CA GLY A 150 1.86 -7.70 -6.23
C GLY A 150 2.43 -7.71 -7.65
N GLU A 151 1.58 -7.94 -8.67
CA GLU A 151 1.99 -7.87 -10.07
C GLU A 151 2.32 -6.43 -10.50
N LEU A 152 1.62 -5.42 -9.95
CA LEU A 152 1.99 -4.02 -10.16
C LEU A 152 3.37 -3.71 -9.54
N LEU A 153 3.62 -4.17 -8.31
CA LEU A 153 4.93 -4.05 -7.67
C LEU A 153 6.01 -4.71 -8.53
N LYS A 154 5.78 -5.93 -9.00
CA LYS A 154 6.70 -6.66 -9.89
C LYS A 154 6.99 -5.88 -11.17
N LYS A 155 5.95 -5.34 -11.82
CA LYS A 155 6.09 -4.48 -13.02
C LYS A 155 7.02 -3.29 -12.73
N HIS A 156 6.77 -2.54 -11.65
CA HIS A 156 7.58 -1.37 -11.30
C HIS A 156 9.01 -1.72 -10.90
N MET A 157 9.22 -2.83 -10.19
CA MET A 157 10.57 -3.31 -9.85
C MET A 157 11.35 -3.72 -11.12
N GLY A 158 10.66 -4.29 -12.12
CA GLY A 158 11.24 -4.61 -13.41
C GLY A 158 11.77 -3.39 -14.18
N GLU A 159 11.19 -2.20 -14.00
CA GLU A 159 11.66 -0.95 -14.64
C GLU A 159 13.09 -0.56 -14.20
N ILE A 160 13.53 -1.04 -13.04
CA ILE A 160 14.89 -0.85 -12.50
C ILE A 160 15.75 -2.13 -12.52
N GLY A 161 15.25 -3.21 -13.15
CA GLY A 161 15.97 -4.47 -13.31
C GLY A 161 15.85 -5.47 -12.15
N ILE A 162 15.00 -5.20 -11.16
CA ILE A 162 14.78 -6.12 -10.02
C ILE A 162 13.75 -7.18 -10.41
N SER A 163 14.11 -8.45 -10.28
CA SER A 163 13.17 -9.58 -10.43
C SER A 163 12.38 -9.79 -9.14
N VAL A 164 11.05 -9.83 -9.25
CA VAL A 164 10.14 -10.09 -8.14
C VAL A 164 9.22 -11.26 -8.47
N ARG A 165 9.04 -12.15 -7.50
CA ARG A 165 8.05 -13.24 -7.53
C ARG A 165 6.96 -13.00 -6.48
N VAL A 166 5.71 -12.92 -6.92
CA VAL A 166 4.55 -12.77 -6.04
C VAL A 166 4.19 -14.12 -5.42
N VAL A 167 4.09 -14.17 -4.10
CA VAL A 167 3.73 -15.35 -3.32
C VAL A 167 2.41 -15.07 -2.58
N GLN A 168 1.38 -15.85 -2.91
CA GLN A 168 0.08 -15.75 -2.24
C GLN A 168 0.04 -16.70 -1.04
N ASN A 169 -0.52 -16.22 0.07
CA ASN A 169 -0.60 -16.94 1.33
C ASN A 169 -2.01 -16.84 1.90
N THR A 170 -2.48 -17.87 2.61
CA THR A 170 -3.62 -17.65 3.52
C THR A 170 -3.24 -16.63 4.59
N TRP A 171 -4.20 -15.91 5.17
CA TRP A 171 -3.89 -14.92 6.20
C TRP A 171 -3.13 -15.50 7.41
N PRO A 172 -3.53 -16.65 8.00
CA PRO A 172 -2.78 -17.27 9.09
C PRO A 172 -1.35 -17.69 8.69
N GLU A 173 -1.17 -18.17 7.46
CA GLU A 173 0.15 -18.54 6.95
C GLU A 173 1.05 -17.32 6.76
N LEU A 174 0.52 -16.23 6.20
CA LEU A 174 1.25 -14.98 6.02
C LEU A 174 1.72 -14.43 7.37
N GLN A 175 0.82 -14.35 8.36
CA GLN A 175 1.16 -13.92 9.72
C GLN A 175 2.24 -14.80 10.33
N LYS A 176 2.11 -16.14 10.22
CA LYS A 176 3.12 -17.08 10.69
C LYS A 176 4.49 -16.84 10.05
N LYS A 177 4.55 -16.62 8.73
CA LYS A 177 5.81 -16.36 8.00
C LYS A 177 6.42 -15.01 8.42
N ILE A 178 5.60 -13.96 8.60
CA ILE A 178 6.04 -12.65 9.09
C ILE A 178 6.64 -12.78 10.50
N THR A 179 5.92 -13.39 11.45
CA THR A 179 6.40 -13.60 12.83
C THR A 179 7.70 -14.41 12.88
N LYS A 180 7.82 -15.41 12.00
CA LYS A 180 9.05 -16.23 11.87
C LYS A 180 10.14 -15.58 11.01
N ARG A 181 9.93 -14.37 10.49
CA ARG A 181 10.88 -13.66 9.61
C ARG A 181 11.28 -14.46 8.36
N GLN A 182 10.34 -15.22 7.81
CA GLN A 182 10.52 -16.10 6.65
C GLN A 182 10.04 -15.46 5.32
N VAL A 183 9.88 -14.15 5.29
CA VAL A 183 9.49 -13.36 4.11
C VAL A 183 10.60 -12.37 3.75
N MET A 184 10.73 -12.02 2.46
CA MET A 184 11.65 -10.98 2.00
C MET A 184 10.96 -9.60 2.02
N LEU A 185 9.93 -9.46 1.19
CA LEU A 185 8.98 -8.36 1.20
C LEU A 185 7.59 -8.91 1.48
N TYR A 186 6.75 -8.11 2.12
CA TYR A 186 5.35 -8.46 2.29
C TYR A 186 4.45 -7.23 2.29
N GLY A 187 3.23 -7.40 1.78
CA GLY A 187 2.18 -6.39 1.85
C GLY A 187 1.35 -6.59 3.11
N ILE A 188 1.19 -5.54 3.91
CA ILE A 188 0.37 -5.54 5.11
C ILE A 188 -0.34 -4.20 5.28
N ALA A 189 -1.40 -4.19 6.08
CA ALA A 189 -2.04 -2.97 6.54
C ALA A 189 -2.04 -2.98 8.07
N TRP A 190 -1.93 -1.79 8.65
CA TRP A 190 -2.11 -1.56 10.08
C TRP A 190 -3.28 -0.62 10.28
N GLY A 191 -4.27 -1.06 11.06
CA GLY A 191 -5.36 -0.20 11.54
C GLY A 191 -5.13 0.11 13.01
N ALA A 192 -5.41 1.35 13.42
CA ALA A 192 -5.20 1.78 14.79
C ALA A 192 -6.09 1.03 15.78
N ASP A 193 -5.49 0.54 16.88
CA ASP A 193 -6.26 0.03 18.02
C ASP A 193 -6.85 1.17 18.87
N TYR A 194 -6.16 2.33 18.89
CA TYR A 194 -6.59 3.58 19.51
C TYR A 194 -6.00 4.78 18.75
N PRO A 195 -6.64 5.96 18.79
CA PRO A 195 -6.30 7.11 17.93
C PRO A 195 -5.08 7.90 18.43
N ASP A 196 -3.93 7.25 18.57
CA ASP A 196 -2.66 7.85 18.96
C ASP A 196 -1.53 7.46 17.97
N ALA A 197 -0.61 8.39 17.71
CA ALA A 197 0.53 8.14 16.84
C ALA A 197 1.47 7.05 17.39
N GLU A 198 1.55 6.89 18.71
CA GLU A 198 2.34 5.84 19.35
C GLU A 198 1.92 4.45 18.84
N ASN A 199 0.62 4.20 18.61
CA ASN A 199 0.13 2.92 18.10
C ASN A 199 0.72 2.55 16.72
N PHE A 200 1.08 3.54 15.91
CA PHE A 200 1.76 3.34 14.62
C PHE A 200 3.28 3.33 14.76
N LEU A 201 3.83 4.18 15.62
CA LEU A 201 5.29 4.31 15.80
C LEU A 201 5.88 3.10 16.51
N GLN A 202 5.15 2.46 17.43
CA GLN A 202 5.60 1.23 18.10
C GLN A 202 5.96 0.11 17.13
N LEU A 203 5.34 0.07 15.95
CA LEU A 203 5.62 -0.94 14.91
C LEU A 203 7.04 -0.82 14.34
N LEU A 204 7.58 0.40 14.38
CA LEU A 204 8.91 0.74 13.87
C LEU A 204 9.92 0.87 15.00
N TYR A 205 9.44 0.95 16.25
CA TYR A 205 10.25 1.08 17.42
C TYR A 205 10.67 -0.30 17.92
N GLY A 206 11.92 -0.63 17.68
CA GLY A 206 12.61 -1.71 18.40
C GLY A 206 13.34 -1.12 19.60
N PRO A 207 12.99 -1.50 20.84
CA PRO A 207 13.89 -1.37 21.96
C PRO A 207 14.98 -2.44 21.80
N ASN A 208 16.11 -2.30 22.48
CA ASN A 208 16.73 -3.41 23.21
C ASN A 208 16.85 -4.78 22.49
#